data_AF-A0A659UB64-F1
#
_entry.id   AF-A0A659UB64-F1
#
_cell.length_a   1.000
_cell.length_b   1.000
_cell.length_c   1.000
_cell.angle_alpha   90.00
_cell.angle_beta   90.00
_cell.angle_gamma   90.00
#
_symmetry.space_group_name_H-M   'P 1'
#
loop_
_entity.id
_entity.type
_entity.pdbx_description
1 polymer ?
#
loop_
_entity_poly.entity_id
_entity_poly.type
_entity_poly.pdbx_seq_one_letter_code
_entity_poly.pdbx_strand_id
1 'polypeptide(L)'
;LFSNIGVSVRRLQHEGLLGRAAVVDWDVHHGNGTETVFYSDPSVLTISLHQDNLYPTGRGALADNGKGEGEGYNINIPLPAGSGTGAYEASFDRVVA
;
A
#
# COMPACT_ATOMS: atom_id res chain seq x y z
N LEU A 1 -5.12 -16.46 -5.06
CA LEU A 1 -4.08 -17.21 -4.31
C LEU A 1 -2.79 -16.40 -4.19
N PHE A 2 -2.19 -15.93 -5.29
CA PHE A 2 -0.97 -15.10 -5.25
C PHE A 2 -1.27 -13.59 -5.12
N SER A 3 -0.27 -12.81 -4.68
CA SER A 3 -0.28 -11.34 -4.84
C SER A 3 0.14 -11.00 -6.28
N ASN A 4 -0.84 -10.76 -7.14
CA ASN A 4 -0.59 -10.52 -8.57
C ASN A 4 0.33 -9.32 -8.81
N ILE A 5 0.11 -8.23 -8.08
CA ILE A 5 0.93 -7.01 -8.19
C ILE A 5 2.34 -7.26 -7.64
N GLY A 6 2.47 -7.91 -6.48
CA GLY A 6 3.78 -8.24 -5.90
C GLY A 6 4.63 -9.09 -6.85
N VAL A 7 4.04 -10.13 -7.44
CA VAL A 7 4.73 -10.98 -8.44
C VAL A 7 5.11 -10.18 -9.68
N SER A 8 4.22 -9.33 -10.19
CA SER A 8 4.48 -8.54 -11.40
C SER A 8 5.63 -7.56 -11.20
N VAL A 9 5.64 -6.82 -10.08
CA VAL A 9 6.72 -5.87 -9.75
C VAL A 9 8.05 -6.61 -9.63
N ARG A 10 8.10 -7.71 -8.86
CA ARG A 10 9.32 -8.52 -8.70
C ARG A 10 9.81 -9.09 -10.04
N ARG A 11 8.89 -9.50 -10.92
CA ARG A 11 9.25 -9.99 -12.25
C ARG A 11 9.90 -8.90 -13.10
N LEU A 12 9.31 -7.71 -13.16
CA LEU A 12 9.85 -6.59 -13.92
C LEU A 12 11.19 -6.10 -13.37
N GLN A 13 11.37 -6.10 -12.05
CA GLN A 13 12.65 -5.81 -11.41
C GLN A 13 13.72 -6.84 -11.79
N HIS A 14 13.39 -8.13 -11.74
CA HIS A 14 14.30 -9.21 -12.12
C HIS A 14 14.73 -9.12 -13.59
N GLU A 15 13.85 -8.70 -14.50
CA GLU A 15 14.16 -8.48 -15.91
C GLU A 15 14.94 -7.18 -16.16
N GLY A 16 15.18 -6.36 -15.13
CA GLY A 16 15.85 -5.07 -15.25
C GLY A 16 15.01 -3.98 -15.92
N LEU A 17 13.70 -4.21 -16.08
CA LEU A 17 12.77 -3.27 -16.72
C LEU A 17 12.21 -2.23 -15.75
N LEU A 18 12.34 -2.47 -14.44
CA LEU A 18 11.79 -1.61 -13.40
C LEU A 18 12.82 -1.45 -12.27
N GLY A 19 13.28 -0.22 -12.01
CA GLY A 19 14.18 0.07 -10.90
C GLY A 19 13.45 0.44 -9.61
N ARG A 20 12.38 1.22 -9.72
CA ARG A 20 11.49 1.62 -8.61
C ARG A 20 10.05 1.56 -9.04
N ALA A 21 9.15 1.26 -8.11
CA ALA A 21 7.72 1.19 -8.34
C ALA A 21 6.95 1.90 -7.22
N ALA A 22 5.74 2.37 -7.53
CA ALA A 22 4.73 2.71 -6.54
C ALA A 22 3.49 1.88 -6.83
N VAL A 23 2.94 1.24 -5.79
CA VAL A 23 1.66 0.53 -5.84
C VAL A 23 0.66 1.35 -5.05
N VAL A 24 -0.35 1.87 -5.74
CA VAL A 24 -1.50 2.55 -5.13
C VAL A 24 -2.68 1.59 -5.15
N ASP A 25 -3.07 1.13 -3.97
CA ASP A 25 -4.19 0.20 -3.76
C ASP A 25 -5.37 0.95 -3.12
N TRP A 26 -6.48 1.03 -3.85
CA TRP A 26 -7.73 1.66 -3.40
C TRP A 26 -8.85 0.64 -3.16
N ASP A 27 -8.55 -0.67 -3.15
CA ASP A 27 -9.52 -1.66 -2.68
C ASP A 27 -9.95 -1.28 -1.25
N VAL A 28 -11.23 -1.48 -0.91
CA VAL A 28 -11.76 -1.06 0.39
C VAL A 28 -11.11 -1.80 1.57
N HIS A 29 -10.49 -2.95 1.31
CA HIS A 29 -9.73 -3.70 2.31
C HIS A 29 -8.25 -3.30 2.27
N HIS A 30 -7.59 -3.46 3.42
CA HIS A 30 -6.16 -3.19 3.50
C HIS A 30 -5.38 -4.13 2.58
N GLY A 31 -4.49 -3.55 1.76
CA GLY A 31 -3.57 -4.26 0.85
C GLY A 31 -2.44 -5.02 1.58
N ASN A 32 -2.76 -5.72 2.68
CA ASN A 32 -1.84 -6.35 3.61
C ASN A 32 -0.83 -7.31 2.94
N GLY A 33 -1.26 -7.97 1.86
CA GLY A 33 -0.39 -8.86 1.09
C GLY A 33 0.73 -8.09 0.39
N THR A 34 0.41 -6.98 -0.27
CA THR A 34 1.39 -6.14 -0.97
C THR A 34 2.31 -5.43 0.01
N GLU A 35 1.76 -4.87 1.09
CA GLU A 35 2.52 -4.33 2.23
C GLU A 35 3.56 -5.36 2.72
N THR A 36 3.14 -6.60 2.98
CA THR A 36 4.03 -7.62 3.55
C THR A 36 5.18 -7.99 2.60
N VAL A 37 4.93 -8.01 1.28
CA VAL A 37 5.96 -8.36 0.27
C VAL A 37 7.08 -7.31 0.20
N PHE A 38 6.78 -6.04 0.46
CA PHE A 38 7.70 -4.92 0.28
C PHE A 38 8.02 -4.16 1.57
N TYR A 39 7.59 -4.64 2.74
CA TYR A 39 7.67 -3.92 4.01
C TYR A 39 9.07 -3.43 4.40
N SER A 40 10.11 -4.12 3.94
CA SER A 40 11.52 -3.74 4.17
C SER A 40 12.26 -3.29 2.91
N ASP A 41 11.57 -3.03 1.81
CA ASP A 41 12.15 -2.82 0.48
C ASP A 41 11.85 -1.41 -0.04
N PRO A 42 12.82 -0.47 -0.02
CA PRO A 42 12.61 0.90 -0.48
C PRO A 42 12.49 1.04 -2.00
N SER A 43 12.69 -0.03 -2.77
CA SER A 43 12.50 0.03 -4.22
C SER A 43 11.02 0.06 -4.63
N VAL A 44 10.10 -0.24 -3.69
CA VAL A 44 8.66 -0.27 -3.95
C VAL A 44 7.93 0.48 -2.85
N LEU A 45 7.34 1.63 -3.19
CA LEU A 45 6.42 2.35 -2.31
C LEU A 45 5.04 1.66 -2.36
N THR A 46 4.51 1.27 -1.20
CA THR A 46 3.15 0.72 -1.09
C THR A 46 2.23 1.72 -0.41
N ILE A 47 1.14 2.08 -1.09
CA ILE A 47 0.11 2.98 -0.57
C ILE A 47 -1.21 2.21 -0.57
N SER A 48 -1.90 2.14 0.58
CA SER A 48 -3.21 1.51 0.68
C SER A 48 -4.22 2.46 1.31
N LEU A 49 -5.27 2.79 0.57
CA LEU A 49 -6.48 3.47 1.06
C LEU A 49 -7.50 2.39 1.35
N HIS A 50 -7.98 2.30 2.58
CA HIS A 50 -8.92 1.25 2.98
C HIS A 50 -9.80 1.72 4.11
N GLN A 51 -10.95 1.06 4.29
CA GLN A 51 -11.75 1.27 5.49
C GLN A 51 -10.99 0.72 6.70
N ASP A 52 -10.86 1.54 7.74
CA ASP A 52 -10.17 1.17 8.97
C ASP A 52 -10.75 -0.12 9.57
N ASN A 53 -9.84 -1.05 9.85
CA ASN A 53 -10.10 -2.34 10.50
C ASN A 53 -11.20 -3.21 9.82
N LEU A 54 -11.46 -3.03 8.52
CA LEU A 54 -12.46 -3.82 7.77
C LEU A 54 -11.96 -5.24 7.48
N TYR A 55 -10.84 -5.37 6.76
CA TYR A 55 -10.14 -6.63 6.56
C TYR A 55 -8.69 -6.41 6.10
N PRO A 56 -7.73 -7.21 6.61
CA PRO A 56 -7.85 -8.03 7.80
C PRO A 56 -7.92 -7.16 9.06
N THR A 57 -8.57 -7.65 10.11
CA THR A 57 -8.65 -6.91 11.38
C THR A 57 -7.27 -6.79 12.04
N GLY A 58 -6.96 -5.64 12.62
CA GLY A 58 -5.71 -5.38 13.35
C GLY A 58 -4.48 -5.14 12.46
N ARG A 59 -4.68 -4.83 11.18
CA ARG A 59 -3.64 -4.47 10.19
C ARG A 59 -4.06 -3.19 9.47
N GLY A 60 -3.10 -2.53 8.83
CA GLY A 60 -3.36 -1.30 8.07
C GLY A 60 -3.31 -0.06 8.94
N ALA A 61 -2.63 -0.10 10.09
CA ALA A 61 -2.55 1.05 10.96
C ALA A 61 -1.71 2.16 10.31
N LEU A 62 -2.05 3.41 10.61
CA LEU A 62 -1.28 4.58 10.17
C LEU A 62 0.20 4.51 10.57
N ALA A 63 0.49 3.87 11.71
CA ALA A 63 1.86 3.72 12.22
C ALA A 63 2.66 2.59 11.55
N ASP A 64 2.00 1.71 10.78
CA ASP A 64 2.67 0.64 10.05
C ASP A 64 3.34 1.25 8.80
N ASN A 65 4.58 1.72 8.94
CA ASN A 65 5.27 2.53 7.92
C ASN A 65 6.50 1.85 7.28
N GLY A 66 6.62 0.54 7.41
CA GLY A 66 7.75 -0.24 6.91
C GLY A 66 8.75 -0.64 8.00
N LYS A 67 9.88 -1.22 7.60
CA LYS A 67 10.95 -1.66 8.52
C LYS A 67 12.32 -1.57 7.88
N GLY A 68 13.31 -1.11 8.66
CA GLY A 68 14.71 -1.08 8.19
C GLY A 68 14.84 -0.15 7.00
N GLU A 69 15.41 -0.64 5.89
CA GLU A 69 15.56 0.18 4.68
C GLU A 69 14.22 0.60 4.06
N GLY A 70 13.14 -0.15 4.31
CA GLY A 70 11.79 0.17 3.83
C GLY A 70 11.01 1.14 4.72
N GLU A 71 11.59 1.65 5.81
CA GLU A 71 10.91 2.64 6.65
C GLU A 71 10.60 3.92 5.84
N GLY A 72 9.32 4.33 5.88
CA GLY A 72 8.79 5.41 5.05
C GLY A 72 8.33 4.99 3.65
N TYR A 73 8.47 3.71 3.27
CA TYR A 73 8.03 3.19 1.97
C TYR A 73 6.76 2.32 2.04
N ASN A 74 6.07 2.32 3.19
CA ASN A 74 4.70 1.84 3.32
C ASN A 74 3.82 2.95 3.89
N ILE A 75 2.69 3.26 3.25
CA ILE A 75 1.75 4.30 3.65
C ILE A 75 0.35 3.70 3.72
N ASN A 76 -0.17 3.56 4.93
CA ASN A 76 -1.55 3.17 5.16
C ASN A 76 -2.41 4.42 5.40
N ILE A 77 -3.56 4.48 4.72
CA ILE A 77 -4.56 5.54 4.86
C ILE A 77 -5.87 4.89 5.33
N PRO A 78 -5.98 4.56 6.64
CA PRO A 78 -7.19 3.99 7.20
C PRO A 78 -8.28 5.07 7.29
N LEU A 79 -9.37 4.85 6.55
CA LEU A 79 -10.52 5.76 6.48
C LEU A 79 -11.67 5.27 7.36
N PRO A 80 -12.38 6.16 8.09
CA PRO A 80 -13.56 5.76 8.85
C PRO A 80 -14.63 5.12 7.97
N ALA A 81 -15.38 4.16 8.52
CA ALA A 81 -16.55 3.58 7.84
C ALA A 81 -17.54 4.68 7.43
N GLY A 82 -18.08 4.56 6.21
CA GLY A 82 -18.96 5.58 5.62
C GLY A 82 -18.23 6.72 4.89
N SER A 83 -16.89 6.68 4.83
CA SER A 83 -16.12 7.59 3.97
C SER A 83 -16.49 7.41 2.51
N GLY A 84 -16.98 8.49 1.89
CA GLY A 84 -17.37 8.54 0.48
C GLY A 84 -16.37 9.31 -0.38
N THR A 85 -16.84 9.78 -1.55
CA THR A 85 -16.03 10.45 -2.58
C THR A 85 -15.09 11.53 -2.03
N GLY A 86 -15.60 12.47 -1.22
CA GLY A 86 -14.76 13.57 -0.73
C GLY A 86 -13.60 13.13 0.17
N ALA A 87 -13.75 12.03 0.91
CA ALA A 87 -12.66 11.48 1.71
C ALA A 87 -11.58 10.83 0.82
N TYR A 88 -11.99 10.11 -0.23
CA TYR A 88 -11.07 9.55 -1.22
C TYR A 88 -10.36 10.65 -2.00
N GLU A 89 -11.07 11.64 -2.53
CA GLU A 89 -10.48 12.80 -3.23
C GLU A 89 -9.44 13.50 -2.36
N ALA A 90 -9.78 13.84 -1.11
CA ALA A 90 -8.84 14.46 -0.19
C ALA A 90 -7.61 13.57 0.13
N SER A 91 -7.78 12.24 0.14
CA SER A 91 -6.67 11.31 0.36
C SER A 91 -5.73 11.29 -0.85
N PHE A 92 -6.29 11.28 -2.07
CA PHE A 92 -5.51 11.37 -3.29
C PHE A 92 -4.76 12.70 -3.37
N ASP A 93 -5.44 13.83 -3.17
CA ASP A 93 -4.87 15.17 -3.31
C ASP A 93 -3.78 15.50 -2.29
N ARG A 94 -3.87 14.94 -1.07
CA ARG A 94 -2.99 15.33 0.05
C ARG A 94 -1.89 14.32 0.35
N VAL A 95 -2.03 13.07 -0.11
CA VAL A 95 -1.12 11.98 0.25
C VAL A 95 -0.61 11.22 -0.96
N VAL A 96 -1.44 10.96 -1.97
CA VAL A 96 -1.05 10.11 -3.11
C VAL A 96 -0.37 10.91 -4.24
N ALA A 97 -0.89 12.11 -4.54
CA ALA A 97 -0.49 12.93 -5.68
C ALA A 97 0.75 13.80 -5.44
#